data_AF-A0AAJ1CUP0-F1
#
_entry.id   AF-A0AAJ1CUP0-F1
#
_cell.length_a   1.000
_cell.length_b   1.000
_cell.length_c   1.000
_cell.angle_alpha   90.00
_cell.angle_beta   90.00
_cell.angle_gamma   90.00
#
_symmetry.space_group_name_H-M   'P 1'
#
loop_
_entity.id
_entity.type
_entity.pdbx_description
1 polymer ?
#
loop_
_entity_poly.entity_id
_entity_poly.type
_entity_poly.pdbx_seq_one_letter_code
_entity_poly.pdbx_strand_id
1 'polypeptide(L)'
;MKFILNKTSGINEIEKISLENIIQTFSVPENIEINIDKYNNLDIGLKYEDMDLAIFFVINFINSKITKNYITVHFIIKKIYLDDNIFIEENEEINKILPKIIKYLKNNNKSMEYRIERGRKSGIYYFDNEGIAIFYQKEFNKKIVEKIDISLPYEDNLNISDIGKILNIEILKQIL
;
A
#
# COMPACT_ATOMS: atom_id res chain seq x y z
N MET A 1 14.70 -5.51 -0.88
CA MET A 1 14.62 -5.15 0.56
C MET A 1 13.77 -6.17 1.31
N LYS A 2 13.98 -6.39 2.62
CA LYS A 2 13.07 -7.22 3.43
C LYS A 2 11.92 -6.34 3.95
N PHE A 3 10.68 -6.74 3.72
CA PHE A 3 9.48 -6.06 4.22
C PHE A 3 8.86 -6.84 5.36
N ILE A 4 8.80 -6.25 6.55
CA ILE A 4 8.31 -6.87 7.77
C ILE A 4 7.02 -6.13 8.16
N LEU A 5 5.96 -6.89 8.39
CA LEU A 5 4.71 -6.35 8.91
C LEU A 5 4.86 -6.03 10.39
N ASN A 6 4.57 -4.80 10.76
CA ASN A 6 4.60 -4.38 12.15
C ASN A 6 3.37 -4.88 12.88
N LYS A 7 3.49 -5.02 14.20
CA LYS A 7 2.40 -5.50 15.07
C LYS A 7 1.12 -4.67 14.92
N THR A 8 1.26 -3.40 14.60
CA THR A 8 0.20 -2.40 14.36
C THR A 8 -0.25 -2.30 12.90
N SER A 9 0.23 -3.19 12.03
CA SER A 9 0.00 -3.26 10.56
C SER A 9 0.70 -2.21 9.72
N GLY A 10 1.60 -1.43 10.32
CA GLY A 10 2.70 -0.76 9.62
C GLY A 10 3.64 -1.70 8.88
N ILE A 11 4.61 -1.14 8.17
CA ILE A 11 5.66 -1.89 7.45
C ILE A 11 7.03 -1.36 7.86
N ASN A 12 7.98 -2.24 8.23
CA ASN A 12 9.35 -1.89 8.60
C ASN A 12 9.45 -0.74 9.64
N GLU A 13 8.71 -0.85 10.74
CA GLU A 13 8.57 0.17 11.82
C GLU A 13 7.86 1.47 11.42
N ILE A 14 7.42 1.56 10.17
CA ILE A 14 6.66 2.69 9.66
C ILE A 14 5.16 2.48 9.93
N GLU A 15 4.62 3.20 10.91
CA GLU A 15 3.19 3.15 11.29
C GLU A 15 2.34 4.24 10.65
N LYS A 16 3.01 5.32 10.29
CA LYS A 16 2.46 6.60 9.88
C LYS A 16 3.49 7.26 9.00
N ILE A 17 3.03 7.86 7.90
CA ILE A 17 3.93 8.15 6.79
C ILE A 17 3.82 9.60 6.36
N SER A 18 5.00 10.17 6.16
CA SER A 18 5.24 11.38 5.37
C SER A 18 5.88 11.01 4.05
N LEU A 19 5.64 11.82 3.01
CA LEU A 19 6.29 11.66 1.71
C LEU A 19 7.81 11.85 1.88
N GLU A 20 8.22 12.78 2.72
CA GLU A 20 9.64 13.03 3.02
C GLU A 20 10.32 11.79 3.62
N ASN A 21 9.69 11.11 4.58
CA ASN A 21 10.27 9.90 5.20
C ASN A 21 10.39 8.76 4.18
N ILE A 22 9.41 8.62 3.27
CA ILE A 22 9.49 7.65 2.17
C ILE A 22 10.69 7.96 1.29
N ILE A 23 10.83 9.20 0.83
CA ILE A 23 11.93 9.58 -0.07
C ILE A 23 13.29 9.47 0.65
N GLN A 24 13.38 9.77 1.94
CA GLN A 24 14.60 9.55 2.71
C GLN A 24 14.97 8.05 2.82
N THR A 25 13.97 7.18 2.93
CA THR A 25 14.18 5.73 3.12
C THR A 25 14.48 5.03 1.79
N PHE A 26 13.71 5.34 0.74
CA PHE A 26 13.73 4.61 -0.52
C PHE A 26 14.37 5.39 -1.67
N SER A 27 14.74 6.66 -1.46
CA SER A 27 15.08 7.63 -2.52
C SER A 27 13.90 7.91 -3.46
N VAL A 28 14.04 8.88 -4.37
CA VAL A 28 13.05 9.11 -5.43
C VAL A 28 13.27 8.06 -6.52
N PRO A 29 12.25 7.27 -6.93
CA PRO A 29 12.41 6.30 -8.00
C PRO A 29 12.43 7.00 -9.37
N GLU A 30 13.04 6.34 -10.35
CA GLU A 30 13.03 6.82 -11.74
C GLU A 30 11.62 6.73 -12.37
N ASN A 31 10.83 5.74 -11.95
CA ASN A 31 9.50 5.48 -12.48
C ASN A 31 8.43 6.05 -11.54
N ILE A 32 7.93 7.25 -11.88
CA ILE A 32 6.84 7.92 -11.17
C ILE A 32 5.65 8.06 -12.11
N GLU A 33 4.52 7.50 -11.69
CA GLU A 33 3.23 7.66 -12.36
C GLU A 33 2.41 8.72 -11.64
N ILE A 34 1.82 9.64 -12.41
CA ILE A 34 0.91 10.64 -11.88
C ILE A 34 -0.37 10.56 -12.69
N ASN A 35 -1.49 10.47 -11.98
CA ASN A 35 -2.81 10.56 -12.56
C ASN A 35 -3.65 11.55 -11.77
N ILE A 36 -4.47 12.33 -12.48
CA ILE A 36 -5.48 13.19 -11.86
C ILE A 36 -6.81 12.81 -12.47
N ASP A 37 -7.74 12.35 -11.63
CA ASP A 37 -9.07 12.04 -12.09
C ASP A 37 -9.98 13.28 -12.16
N LYS A 38 -11.13 13.12 -12.82
CA LYS A 38 -12.15 14.17 -12.96
C LYS A 38 -12.81 14.60 -11.65
N TYR A 39 -12.51 13.93 -10.53
CA TYR A 39 -13.02 14.20 -9.20
C TYR A 39 -11.97 14.85 -8.30
N ASN A 40 -10.84 15.29 -8.88
CA ASN A 40 -9.70 15.88 -8.17
C ASN A 40 -9.06 14.93 -7.16
N ASN A 41 -8.96 13.64 -7.51
CA ASN A 41 -8.02 12.72 -6.87
C ASN A 41 -6.70 12.75 -7.65
N LEU A 42 -5.62 13.07 -6.95
CA LEU A 42 -4.26 12.94 -7.41
C LEU A 42 -3.71 11.60 -6.94
N ASP A 43 -3.46 10.70 -7.88
CA ASP A 43 -2.76 9.44 -7.64
C ASP A 43 -1.30 9.62 -8.02
N ILE A 44 -0.39 9.30 -7.09
CA ILE A 44 1.05 9.28 -7.34
C ILE A 44 1.56 7.89 -7.05
N GLY A 45 2.02 7.19 -8.09
CA GLY A 45 2.66 5.88 -7.99
C GLY A 45 4.17 6.01 -8.06
N LEU A 46 4.87 5.71 -6.96
CA LEU A 46 6.32 5.59 -6.89
C LEU A 46 6.70 4.12 -7.09
N LYS A 47 7.33 3.76 -8.22
CA LYS A 47 7.67 2.37 -8.55
C LYS A 47 9.16 2.09 -8.35
N TYR A 48 9.45 1.17 -7.43
CA TYR A 48 10.80 0.70 -7.10
C TYR A 48 10.98 -0.73 -7.62
N GLU A 49 11.30 -0.86 -8.91
CA GLU A 49 11.37 -2.16 -9.60
C GLU A 49 12.39 -3.12 -8.94
N ASP A 50 13.57 -2.62 -8.58
CA ASP A 50 14.63 -3.39 -7.91
C ASP A 50 14.25 -3.88 -6.51
N MET A 51 13.16 -3.36 -5.94
CA MET A 51 12.71 -3.68 -4.59
C MET A 51 11.41 -4.48 -4.56
N ASP A 52 10.81 -4.77 -5.71
CA ASP A 52 9.46 -5.35 -5.81
C ASP A 52 8.43 -4.56 -4.97
N LEU A 53 8.56 -3.22 -5.01
CA LEU A 53 7.75 -2.28 -4.23
C LEU A 53 7.15 -1.22 -5.16
N ALA A 54 5.87 -0.95 -4.99
CA ALA A 54 5.26 0.27 -5.48
C ALA A 54 4.51 0.95 -4.33
N ILE A 55 4.70 2.26 -4.18
CA ILE A 55 4.01 3.06 -3.18
C ILE A 55 3.03 3.98 -3.90
N PHE A 56 1.76 3.89 -3.59
CA PHE A 56 0.72 4.76 -4.15
C PHE A 56 0.21 5.73 -3.10
N PHE A 57 0.20 7.02 -3.44
CA PHE A 57 -0.46 8.07 -2.69
C PHE A 57 -1.75 8.41 -3.42
N VAL A 58 -2.87 8.29 -2.72
CA VAL A 58 -4.17 8.75 -3.22
C VAL A 58 -4.55 9.98 -2.44
N ILE A 59 -4.64 11.12 -3.12
CA ILE A 59 -4.80 12.44 -2.50
C ILE A 59 -6.04 13.12 -3.07
N ASN A 60 -7.07 13.32 -2.26
CA ASN A 60 -8.20 14.17 -2.66
C ASN A 60 -7.90 15.66 -2.39
N PHE A 61 -8.14 16.52 -3.38
CA PHE A 61 -7.96 17.97 -3.24
C PHE A 61 -9.17 18.76 -3.78
N ILE A 62 -9.46 19.90 -3.16
CA ILE A 62 -10.50 20.84 -3.60
C ILE A 62 -9.87 22.23 -3.66
N ASN A 63 -9.99 22.91 -4.81
CA ASN A 63 -9.38 24.24 -5.05
C ASN A 63 -7.90 24.27 -4.61
N SER A 64 -7.14 23.26 -5.02
CA SER A 64 -5.71 23.14 -4.73
C SER A 64 -5.33 22.98 -3.25
N LYS A 65 -6.32 22.77 -2.36
CA LYS A 65 -6.10 22.44 -0.95
C LYS A 65 -6.36 20.96 -0.72
N ILE A 66 -5.40 20.30 -0.09
CA ILE A 66 -5.57 18.93 0.40
C ILE A 66 -6.36 18.99 1.70
N THR A 67 -7.44 18.21 1.78
CA THR A 67 -8.16 17.99 3.04
C THR A 67 -7.49 16.86 3.81
N LYS A 68 -7.07 17.11 5.06
CA LYS A 68 -6.28 16.19 5.92
C LYS A 68 -6.76 14.74 6.02
N ASN A 69 -8.04 14.47 5.78
CA ASN A 69 -8.65 13.15 5.94
C ASN A 69 -8.61 12.27 4.68
N TYR A 70 -7.90 12.69 3.63
CA TYR A 70 -8.01 12.04 2.32
C TYR A 70 -6.66 11.71 1.67
N ILE A 71 -5.63 11.46 2.47
CA ILE A 71 -4.42 10.82 1.96
C ILE A 71 -4.31 9.42 2.55
N THR A 72 -4.35 8.43 1.66
CA THR A 72 -4.02 7.05 1.98
C THR A 72 -2.76 6.67 1.22
N VAL A 73 -1.86 5.95 1.90
CA VAL A 73 -0.66 5.40 1.27
C VAL A 73 -0.78 3.89 1.20
N HIS A 74 -0.57 3.35 0.02
CA HIS A 74 -0.64 1.91 -0.26
C HIS A 74 0.74 1.39 -0.61
N PHE A 75 1.25 0.44 0.18
CA PHE A 75 2.48 -0.29 -0.11
C PHE A 75 2.11 -1.58 -0.83
N ILE A 76 2.38 -1.62 -2.13
CA ILE A 76 2.18 -2.80 -2.95
C ILE A 76 3.50 -3.56 -3.03
N ILE A 77 3.50 -4.77 -2.48
CA ILE A 77 4.69 -5.63 -2.40
C ILE A 77 4.37 -7.05 -2.84
N LYS A 78 5.41 -7.73 -3.34
CA LYS A 78 5.31 -9.15 -3.69
C LYS A 78 5.55 -10.08 -2.52
N LYS A 79 6.23 -9.64 -1.46
CA LYS A 79 6.55 -10.49 -0.30
C LYS A 79 6.57 -9.70 1.00
N ILE A 80 5.88 -10.21 2.01
CA ILE A 80 5.85 -9.63 3.36
C ILE A 80 6.12 -10.70 4.42
N TYR A 81 6.97 -10.36 5.38
CA TYR A 81 7.29 -11.19 6.53
C TYR A 81 6.34 -10.84 7.68
N LEU A 82 5.65 -11.85 8.21
CA LEU A 82 4.80 -11.75 9.40
C LEU A 82 5.61 -11.98 10.68
N ASP A 83 6.68 -12.76 10.57
CA ASP A 83 7.76 -12.90 11.56
C ASP A 83 9.06 -13.31 10.83
N ASP A 84 10.12 -13.68 11.56
CA ASP A 84 11.40 -14.04 10.96
C ASP A 84 11.36 -15.22 10.00
N ASN A 85 10.42 -16.16 10.18
CA ASN A 85 10.35 -17.42 9.43
C ASN A 85 9.02 -17.60 8.66
N ILE A 86 8.02 -16.77 8.95
CA ILE A 86 6.69 -16.81 8.35
C ILE A 86 6.53 -15.60 7.45
N PHE A 87 6.29 -15.86 6.17
CA PHE A 87 6.01 -14.84 5.17
C PHE A 87 4.84 -15.26 4.28
N ILE A 88 4.32 -14.27 3.57
CA ILE A 88 3.35 -14.41 2.48
C ILE A 88 3.99 -13.79 1.24
N GLU A 89 3.82 -14.43 0.09
CA GLU A 89 4.34 -13.91 -1.18
C GLU A 89 3.38 -14.12 -2.36
N GLU A 90 3.61 -13.34 -3.41
CA GLU A 90 3.03 -13.50 -4.74
C GLU A 90 3.22 -14.93 -5.23
N ASN A 91 2.25 -15.43 -5.99
CA ASN A 91 2.19 -16.80 -6.50
C ASN A 91 1.95 -17.89 -5.43
N GLU A 92 1.81 -17.54 -4.14
CA GLU A 92 1.38 -18.49 -3.12
C GLU A 92 -0.15 -18.73 -3.19
N GLU A 93 -0.60 -19.94 -2.88
CA GLU A 93 -2.04 -20.24 -2.84
C GLU A 93 -2.69 -19.63 -1.58
N ILE A 94 -3.85 -18.99 -1.73
CA ILE A 94 -4.59 -18.35 -0.63
C ILE A 94 -4.83 -19.30 0.55
N ASN A 95 -5.13 -20.57 0.29
CA ASN A 95 -5.37 -21.55 1.34
C ASN A 95 -4.13 -21.82 2.23
N LYS A 96 -2.91 -21.59 1.71
CA LYS A 96 -1.65 -21.75 2.45
C LYS A 96 -1.32 -20.51 3.28
N ILE A 97 -1.69 -19.32 2.81
CA ILE A 97 -1.38 -18.06 3.48
C ILE A 97 -2.41 -17.68 4.57
N LEU A 98 -3.66 -18.11 4.43
CA LEU A 98 -4.73 -17.81 5.38
C LEU A 98 -4.38 -18.23 6.82
N PRO A 99 -3.88 -19.46 7.09
CA PRO A 99 -3.45 -19.82 8.43
C PRO A 99 -2.31 -18.96 8.98
N LYS A 100 -1.39 -18.52 8.11
CA LYS A 100 -0.25 -17.67 8.49
C LYS A 100 -0.71 -16.30 8.98
N ILE A 101 -1.57 -15.62 8.20
CA ILE A 101 -2.08 -14.29 8.56
C ILE A 101 -3.01 -14.35 9.77
N ILE A 102 -3.88 -15.36 9.87
CA ILE A 102 -4.76 -15.53 11.04
C ILE A 102 -3.94 -15.74 12.31
N LYS A 103 -2.89 -16.57 12.26
CA LYS A 103 -1.97 -16.76 13.38
C LYS A 103 -1.28 -15.46 13.77
N TYR A 104 -0.80 -14.70 12.78
CA TYR A 104 -0.19 -13.40 13.01
C TYR A 104 -1.14 -12.41 13.72
N LEU A 105 -2.37 -12.27 13.20
CA LEU A 105 -3.39 -11.39 13.78
C LEU A 105 -3.70 -11.78 15.22
N LYS A 106 -3.90 -13.08 15.47
CA LYS A 106 -4.13 -13.62 16.81
C LYS A 106 -2.99 -13.29 17.78
N ASN A 107 -1.74 -13.50 17.36
CA ASN A 107 -0.56 -13.26 18.19
C ASN A 107 -0.37 -11.77 18.53
N ASN A 108 -0.94 -10.87 17.73
CA ASN A 108 -0.86 -9.42 17.93
C ASN A 108 -2.16 -8.83 18.49
N ASN A 109 -3.04 -9.65 19.08
CA ASN A 109 -4.33 -9.22 19.66
C ASN A 109 -5.25 -8.49 18.69
N LYS A 110 -5.21 -8.86 17.40
CA LYS A 110 -6.06 -8.30 16.35
C LYS A 110 -7.24 -9.22 16.05
N SER A 111 -8.27 -8.65 15.43
CA SER A 111 -9.38 -9.45 14.91
C SER A 111 -8.87 -10.43 13.86
N MET A 112 -9.30 -11.69 13.97
CA MET A 112 -9.04 -12.72 12.97
C MET A 112 -10.12 -12.72 11.87
N GLU A 113 -11.16 -11.90 12.03
CA GLU A 113 -12.20 -11.75 11.02
C GLU A 113 -11.64 -11.02 9.79
N TYR A 114 -12.13 -11.42 8.62
CA TYR A 114 -11.74 -10.82 7.36
C TYR A 114 -12.94 -10.73 6.41
N ARG A 115 -12.94 -9.69 5.59
CA ARG A 115 -13.92 -9.51 4.51
C ARG A 115 -13.35 -10.08 3.22
N ILE A 116 -14.20 -10.64 2.38
CA ILE A 116 -13.80 -11.07 1.03
C ILE A 116 -14.66 -10.35 0.00
N GLU A 117 -14.01 -9.64 -0.91
CA GLU A 117 -14.61 -9.18 -2.14
C GLU A 117 -14.31 -10.18 -3.26
N ARG A 118 -15.34 -10.67 -3.95
CA ARG A 118 -15.20 -11.77 -4.92
C ARG A 118 -15.57 -11.29 -6.32
N GLY A 119 -14.59 -11.27 -7.20
CA GLY A 119 -14.79 -11.15 -8.65
C GLY A 119 -14.92 -12.51 -9.34
N ARG A 120 -15.22 -12.46 -10.65
CA ARG A 120 -15.30 -13.68 -11.49
C ARG A 120 -13.94 -14.37 -11.58
N LYS A 121 -12.89 -13.62 -11.93
CA LYS A 121 -11.52 -14.12 -12.13
C LYS A 121 -10.54 -13.73 -11.03
N SER A 122 -10.93 -12.85 -10.12
CA SER A 122 -10.07 -12.32 -9.06
C SER A 122 -10.86 -12.04 -7.78
N GLY A 123 -10.21 -11.51 -6.76
CA GLY A 123 -10.86 -10.96 -5.57
C GLY A 123 -9.83 -10.49 -4.55
N ILE A 124 -10.33 -10.02 -3.41
CA ILE A 124 -9.52 -9.39 -2.38
C ILE A 124 -9.95 -9.92 -1.01
N TYR A 125 -8.97 -10.29 -0.19
CA TYR A 125 -9.17 -10.54 1.23
C TYR A 125 -8.70 -9.30 2.01
N TYR A 126 -9.58 -8.73 2.83
CA TYR A 126 -9.27 -7.59 3.68
C TYR A 126 -9.19 -8.03 5.15
N PHE A 127 -8.08 -7.71 5.80
CA PHE A 127 -7.82 -7.97 7.21
C PHE A 127 -7.59 -6.65 7.94
N ASP A 128 -7.72 -6.69 9.28
CA ASP A 128 -7.34 -5.60 10.17
C ASP A 128 -7.87 -4.22 9.74
N ASN A 129 -9.21 -4.13 9.61
CA ASN A 129 -9.89 -2.92 9.16
C ASN A 129 -9.39 -2.38 7.81
N GLU A 130 -9.10 -3.28 6.87
CA GLU A 130 -8.60 -2.96 5.53
C GLU A 130 -7.16 -2.44 5.48
N GLY A 131 -6.43 -2.49 6.60
CA GLY A 131 -5.00 -2.18 6.64
C GLY A 131 -4.12 -3.19 5.91
N ILE A 132 -4.61 -4.43 5.73
CA ILE A 132 -3.94 -5.46 4.94
C ILE A 132 -4.93 -6.00 3.91
N ALA A 133 -4.60 -5.86 2.62
CA ALA A 133 -5.36 -6.43 1.53
C ALA A 133 -4.51 -7.43 0.73
N ILE A 134 -5.06 -8.61 0.47
CA ILE A 134 -4.42 -9.65 -0.34
C ILE A 134 -5.26 -9.87 -1.59
N PHE A 135 -4.70 -9.45 -2.72
CA PHE A 135 -5.30 -9.63 -4.03
C PHE A 135 -5.00 -11.02 -4.54
N TYR A 136 -5.99 -11.66 -5.17
CA TYR A 136 -5.80 -12.97 -5.77
C TYR A 136 -6.40 -13.05 -7.17
N GLN A 137 -5.79 -13.87 -8.01
CA GLN A 137 -6.38 -14.36 -9.25
C GLN A 137 -6.82 -15.81 -9.10
N LYS A 138 -7.85 -16.21 -9.86
CA LYS A 138 -8.32 -17.58 -9.92
C LYS A 138 -7.64 -18.28 -11.09
N GLU A 139 -6.85 -19.28 -10.76
CA GLU A 139 -6.22 -20.17 -11.72
C GLU A 139 -6.77 -21.57 -11.51
N PHE A 140 -7.56 -22.04 -12.48
CA PHE A 140 -8.32 -23.28 -12.37
C PHE A 140 -9.18 -23.28 -11.08
N ASN A 141 -8.91 -24.22 -10.17
CA ASN A 141 -9.60 -24.38 -8.89
C ASN A 141 -8.85 -23.74 -7.72
N LYS A 142 -7.78 -22.98 -7.99
CA LYS A 142 -6.94 -22.35 -6.97
C LYS A 142 -7.10 -20.82 -7.02
N LYS A 143 -6.85 -20.20 -5.86
CA LYS A 143 -6.68 -18.75 -5.75
C LYS A 143 -5.22 -18.48 -5.46
N ILE A 144 -4.58 -17.74 -6.33
CA ILE A 144 -3.15 -17.45 -6.29
C ILE A 144 -2.97 -15.98 -5.92
N VAL A 145 -2.10 -15.69 -4.95
CA VAL A 145 -1.77 -14.32 -4.54
C VAL A 145 -1.19 -13.58 -5.74
N GLU A 146 -1.79 -12.45 -6.07
CA GLU A 146 -1.33 -11.54 -7.13
C GLU A 146 -0.49 -10.41 -6.56
N LYS A 147 -0.90 -9.83 -5.43
CA LYS A 147 -0.16 -8.78 -4.73
C LYS A 147 -0.66 -8.61 -3.32
N ILE A 148 0.16 -7.98 -2.50
CA ILE A 148 -0.14 -7.63 -1.11
C ILE A 148 -0.11 -6.11 -1.01
N ASP A 149 -1.15 -5.55 -0.42
CA ASP A 149 -1.30 -4.11 -0.16
C ASP A 149 -1.36 -3.89 1.35
N ILE A 150 -0.45 -3.04 1.84
CA ILE A 150 -0.48 -2.52 3.20
C ILE A 150 -0.88 -1.05 3.14
N SER A 151 -2.05 -0.75 3.69
CA SER A 151 -2.64 0.58 3.69
C SER A 151 -2.33 1.29 5.00
N LEU A 152 -1.71 2.47 4.91
CA LEU A 152 -1.30 3.26 6.07
C LEU A 152 -1.87 4.68 6.03
N PRO A 153 -2.27 5.22 7.20
CA PRO A 153 -2.71 6.60 7.29
C PRO A 153 -1.52 7.54 7.06
N TYR A 154 -1.78 8.59 6.29
CA TYR A 154 -0.80 9.64 6.01
C TYR A 154 -0.88 10.76 7.04
N GLU A 155 0.25 11.35 7.42
CA GLU A 155 0.30 12.34 8.51
C GLU A 155 0.60 13.77 8.07
N ASP A 156 1.20 13.98 6.89
CA ASP A 156 1.61 15.34 6.55
C ASP A 156 0.42 16.22 6.16
N ASN A 157 0.66 17.52 6.32
CA ASN A 157 -0.19 18.57 5.77
C ASN A 157 0.50 19.24 4.58
N LEU A 158 0.90 18.45 3.58
CA LEU A 158 1.48 18.99 2.33
C LEU A 158 0.38 19.59 1.46
N ASN A 159 0.74 20.58 0.65
CA ASN A 159 -0.04 20.96 -0.53
C ASN A 159 0.57 20.33 -1.80
N ILE A 160 -0.12 20.44 -2.94
CA ILE A 160 0.34 19.87 -4.22
C ILE A 160 1.71 20.45 -4.65
N SER A 161 1.99 21.72 -4.36
CA SER A 161 3.29 22.34 -4.66
C SER A 161 4.44 21.67 -3.91
N ASP A 162 4.23 21.37 -2.63
CA ASP A 162 5.26 20.78 -1.79
C ASP A 162 5.59 19.36 -2.24
N ILE A 163 4.57 18.59 -2.63
CA ILE A 163 4.74 17.28 -3.26
C ILE A 163 5.55 17.38 -4.55
N GLY A 164 5.22 18.33 -5.43
CA GLY A 164 5.97 18.59 -6.66
C GLY A 164 7.43 18.95 -6.42
N LYS A 165 7.74 19.67 -5.33
CA LYS A 165 9.13 19.98 -4.95
C LYS A 165 9.87 18.73 -4.44
N ILE A 166 9.26 17.98 -3.52
CA ILE A 166 9.87 16.79 -2.91
C ILE A 166 10.20 15.74 -3.97
N LEU A 167 9.28 15.52 -4.91
CA LEU A 167 9.46 14.54 -5.98
C LEU A 167 10.24 15.09 -7.19
N ASN A 168 10.59 16.38 -7.17
CA ASN A 168 11.20 17.09 -8.30
C ASN A 168 10.39 16.97 -9.61
N ILE A 169 9.06 17.15 -9.50
CA ILE A 169 8.11 17.01 -10.61
C ILE A 169 7.55 18.39 -10.96
N GLU A 170 8.01 18.93 -12.09
CA GLU A 170 7.63 20.28 -12.51
C GLU A 170 6.17 20.40 -12.95
N ILE A 171 5.57 19.33 -13.52
CA ILE A 171 4.18 19.37 -14.00
C ILE A 171 3.17 19.57 -12.86
N LEU A 172 3.50 19.13 -11.64
CA LEU A 172 2.68 19.36 -10.44
C LEU A 172 2.63 20.84 -10.03
N LYS A 173 3.58 21.68 -10.47
CA LYS A 173 3.54 23.13 -10.25
C LYS A 173 2.46 23.82 -11.08
N GLN A 174 2.00 23.20 -12.17
CA GLN A 174 1.03 23.79 -13.12
C GLN A 174 -0.43 23.43 -12.80
N ILE A 175 -0.67 22.55 -11.82
CA ILE A 175 -2.00 22.16 -11.33
C ILE A 175 -2.58 23.20 -10.35
N LEU A 176 -1.78 24.20 -9.97
CA LEU A 176 -2.13 25.37 -9.15
C LEU A 176 -2.40 26.60 -10.01
#